data_AF-A0A2N8MCL9-F1
#
_entry.id   AF-A0A2N8MCL9-F1
#
_cell.length_a   1.000
_cell.length_b   1.000
_cell.length_c   1.000
_cell.angle_alpha   90.00
_cell.angle_beta   90.00
_cell.angle_gamma   90.00
#
_symmetry.space_group_name_H-M   'P 1'
#
loop_
_entity.id
_entity.type
_entity.pdbx_description
1 polymer ?
#
loop_
_entity_poly.entity_id
_entity_poly.type
_entity_poly.pdbx_seq_one_letter_code
_entity_poly.pdbx_strand_id
1 'polypeptide(L)' 'MIVCSCNVLTDSEIRAALNRGACPRTPFAVYNCLGCSLNCGRCIVTVRTIINEANAGTATGGSSREPCETDAIVLCPV' A
#
# COMPACT_ATOMS: atom_id res chain seq x y z
N MET A 1 0.05 5.87 13.15
CA MET A 1 -0.94 4.96 13.76
C MET A 1 -0.61 3.52 13.39
N ILE A 2 -0.66 2.58 14.35
CA ILE A 2 -0.57 1.14 14.03
C ILE A 2 -1.87 0.68 13.35
N VAL A 3 -1.74 0.05 12.19
CA VAL A 3 -2.87 -0.43 11.38
C VAL A 3 -3.03 -1.94 11.48
N CYS A 4 -1.92 -2.69 11.52
CA CYS A 4 -1.93 -4.15 11.65
C CYS A 4 -1.16 -4.59 12.89
N SER A 5 -1.84 -5.21 13.85
CA SER A 5 -1.19 -5.74 15.05
C SER A 5 -0.44 -7.05 14.79
N CYS A 6 -0.91 -7.91 13.87
CA CYS A 6 -0.25 -9.19 13.59
C CYS A 6 1.14 -9.03 13.00
N ASN A 7 1.30 -8.03 12.13
CA ASN A 7 2.56 -7.76 11.42
C ASN A 7 3.22 -6.47 11.92
N VAL A 8 2.69 -5.86 12.99
CA VAL A 8 3.16 -4.61 13.59
C VAL A 8 3.38 -3.49 12.57
N LEU A 9 2.43 -3.33 11.63
CA LEU A 9 2.54 -2.34 10.56
C LEU A 9 1.83 -1.04 10.92
N THR A 10 2.50 0.07 10.64
CA THR A 10 2.01 1.43 10.78
C THR A 10 1.41 1.98 9.47
N ASP A 11 0.59 3.03 9.58
CA ASP A 11 0.05 3.74 8.41
C ASP A 11 1.17 4.29 7.52
N SER A 12 2.28 4.72 8.12
CA SER A 12 3.42 5.29 7.41
C SER A 12 4.15 4.22 6.60
N GLU A 13 4.30 3.00 7.12
CA GLU A 13 4.85 1.88 6.36
C GLU A 13 3.96 1.46 5.19
N ILE A 14 2.64 1.42 5.41
CA ILE A 14 1.66 1.14 4.34
C ILE A 14 1.72 2.21 3.25
N ARG A 15 1.77 3.49 3.63
CA ARG A 15 1.89 4.61 2.69
C ARG A 15 3.24 4.61 1.98
N ALA A 16 4.33 4.26 2.66
CA ALA A 16 5.63 4.10 2.03
C ALA A 16 5.58 3.02 0.95
N ALA A 17 4.96 1.86 1.21
CA ALA A 17 4.78 0.81 0.21
C ALA A 17 4.02 1.27 -1.04
N LEU A 18 2.99 2.11 -0.87
CA LEU A 18 2.23 2.70 -1.98
C LEU A 18 3.06 3.65 -2.84
N ASN A 19 4.14 4.22 -2.30
CA ASN A 19 5.01 5.16 -3.00
C ASN A 19 6.24 4.50 -3.66
N ARG A 20 6.43 3.19 -3.53
CA ARG A 20 7.62 2.46 -4.04
C ARG A 20 7.64 2.19 -5.55
N GLY A 21 6.77 2.82 -6.35
CA GLY A 21 6.68 2.64 -7.80
C GLY A 21 5.89 1.40 -8.27
N ALA A 22 5.52 0.51 -7.34
CA ALA A 22 4.77 -0.74 -7.57
C ALA A 22 3.24 -0.57 -7.62
N CYS A 23 2.72 0.59 -7.21
CA CYS A 23 1.30 0.90 -6.98
C CYS A 23 0.38 -0.29 -6.62
N PRO A 24 0.61 -0.91 -5.45
CA PRO A 24 -0.29 -1.95 -4.96
C PRO A 24 -1.70 -1.39 -4.77
N ARG A 25 -2.66 -1.92 -5.56
CA ARG A 25 -4.08 -1.51 -5.54
C ARG A 25 -4.94 -2.32 -4.57
N THR A 26 -4.37 -3.38 -4.00
CA THR A 26 -5.07 -4.26 -3.06
C THR A 26 -4.29 -4.38 -1.76
N PRO A 27 -4.96 -4.62 -0.62
CA PRO A 27 -4.28 -4.88 0.64
C PRO A 27 -3.28 -6.03 0.51
N PHE A 28 -3.67 -7.13 -0.15
CA PHE A 28 -2.78 -8.27 -0.38
C PHE A 28 -1.47 -7.86 -1.08
N ALA A 29 -1.55 -7.05 -2.15
CA ALA A 29 -0.38 -6.55 -2.84
C ALA A 29 0.49 -5.65 -1.95
N VAL A 30 -0.12 -4.82 -1.09
CA VAL A 30 0.62 -4.02 -0.10
C VAL A 30 1.38 -4.92 0.87
N TYR A 31 0.71 -5.94 1.43
CA TYR A 31 1.34 -6.89 2.35
C TYR A 31 2.49 -7.64 1.67
N ASN A 32 2.31 -8.07 0.42
CA ASN A 32 3.36 -8.71 -0.36
C ASN A 32 4.56 -7.78 -0.58
N CYS A 33 4.33 -6.51 -0.94
CA CYS A 33 5.39 -5.50 -1.07
C CYS A 33 6.12 -5.18 0.25
N LEU A 34 5.51 -5.47 1.39
CA LEU A 34 6.11 -5.35 2.70
C LEU A 34 6.76 -6.66 3.19
N GLY A 35 6.75 -7.73 2.38
CA GLY A 35 7.27 -9.04 2.77
C GLY A 35 6.45 -9.70 3.90
N CYS A 36 5.16 -9.35 4.00
CA CYS A 36 4.28 -9.80 5.07
C CYS A 36 3.12 -10.63 4.53
N SER A 37 2.65 -11.61 5.30
CA SER A 37 1.42 -12.35 5.00
C SER A 37 0.20 -11.75 5.72
N LEU A 38 -0.99 -11.91 5.14
CA LEU A 38 -2.25 -11.61 5.82
C LEU A 38 -2.56 -12.71 6.85
N ASN A 39 -2.58 -12.35 8.14
CA ASN A 39 -2.85 -13.29 9.24
C ASN A 39 -4.34 -13.32 9.62
N CYS A 40 -4.84 -12.29 10.31
CA CYS A 40 -6.23 -12.25 10.82
C CYS A 40 -7.19 -11.38 9.99
N GLY A 41 -6.65 -10.58 9.05
CA GLY A 41 -7.44 -9.75 8.13
C GLY A 41 -8.22 -8.58 8.74
N ARG A 42 -8.22 -8.37 10.06
CA ARG A 42 -9.01 -7.30 10.72
C ARG A 42 -8.68 -5.89 10.22
N CYS A 43 -7.45 -5.69 9.77
CA CYS A 43 -6.94 -4.43 9.25
C CYS A 43 -7.27 -4.19 7.77
N ILE A 44 -7.86 -5.15 7.05
CA ILE A 44 -8.05 -5.09 5.58
C ILE A 44 -8.85 -3.86 5.16
N VAL A 45 -9.95 -3.55 5.85
CA VAL A 45 -10.80 -2.39 5.52
C VAL A 45 -10.02 -1.09 5.68
N THR A 46 -9.28 -0.94 6.79
CA THR A 46 -8.43 0.23 7.04
C THR A 46 -7.34 0.38 6.00
N VAL A 47 -6.64 -0.71 5.65
CA VAL A 47 -5.61 -0.71 4.60
C VAL A 47 -6.23 -0.30 3.26
N ARG A 48 -7.43 -0.80 2.93
CA ARG A 48 -8.15 -0.42 1.71
C ARG A 48 -8.53 1.06 1.69
N THR A 49 -8.93 1.62 2.83
CA THR A 49 -9.16 3.07 2.96
C THR A 49 -7.88 3.85 2.68
N ILE A 50 -6.75 3.46 3.28
CA ILE A 50 -5.46 4.13 3.04
C ILE A 50 -5.05 4.07 1.56
N ILE A 51 -5.25 2.92 0.90
CA ILE A 51 -5.02 2.77 -0.53
C ILE A 51 -5.90 3.75 -1.33
N ASN A 52 -7.20 3.79 -1.04
CA ASN A 52 -8.12 4.69 -1.72
C ASN A 52 -7.79 6.17 -1.49
N GLU A 53 -7.43 6.56 -0.27
CA GLU A 53 -6.97 7.92 0.06
C GLU A 53 -5.72 8.30 -0.73
N ALA A 54 -4.72 7.42 -0.78
CA ALA A 54 -3.50 7.66 -1.54
C ALA A 54 -3.78 7.81 -3.05
N ASN A 55 -4.77 7.09 -3.56
CA ASN A 55 -5.19 7.15 -4.96
C ASN A 55 -6.11 8.35 -5.27
N ALA A 56 -6.86 8.86 -4.28
CA ALA A 56 -7.72 10.03 -4.43
C ALA A 56 -6.93 11.34 -4.27
N GLY A 57 -5.86 11.33 -3.46
CA GLY A 57 -4.98 12.48 -3.21
C GLY A 57 -4.13 12.95 -4.40
N THR A 58 -4.18 12.27 -5.55
CA THR A 58 -3.52 12.69 -6.79
C THR A 58 -4.23 13.84 -7.51
N ALA A 59 -5.32 14.39 -6.95
CA ALA A 59 -6.09 15.48 -7.57
C ALA A 59 -5.70 16.90 -7.09
N THR A 60 -4.79 17.08 -6.12
CA THR A 60 -4.44 18.43 -5.66
C THR A 60 -2.98 18.52 -5.20
N GLY A 61 -2.09 18.90 -6.12
CA GLY A 61 -0.70 19.24 -5.81
C GLY A 61 0.29 18.48 -6.68
N GLY A 62 0.83 19.17 -7.68
CA GLY A 62 1.79 18.63 -8.62
C GLY A 62 3.05 18.10 -7.95
N SER A 63 3.36 16.86 -8.24
CA SER A 63 4.73 16.38 -8.39
C SER A 63 4.68 15.46 -9.60
N SER A 64 5.62 15.63 -10.53
CA SER A 64 5.86 14.77 -11.68
C SER A 64 6.14 13.35 -11.20
N ARG A 65 5.09 12.65 -10.80
CA ARG A 65 5.13 11.23 -10.53
C ARG A 65 4.80 10.60 -11.85
N GLU A 66 5.83 10.01 -12.45
CA GLU A 66 5.68 8.98 -13.47
C GLU A 66 4.43 8.16 -13.09
N PRO A 67 3.46 7.97 -14.01
CA PRO A 67 2.36 7.06 -13.75
C PRO A 67 2.98 5.77 -13.25
N CYS A 68 2.37 5.18 -12.24
CA CYS A 68 2.82 3.92 -11.71
C CYS A 68 2.66 2.85 -12.78
N GLU A 69 3.67 2.74 -13.65
CA GLU A 69 3.58 2.00 -14.91
C GLU A 69 3.73 0.50 -14.66
N THR A 70 4.15 0.13 -13.45
CA THR A 70 4.45 -1.25 -13.06
C THR A 70 3.50 -1.72 -11.97
N ASP A 71 2.75 -2.79 -12.29
CA ASP A 71 1.89 -3.49 -11.34
C ASP A 71 2.73 -4.11 -10.20
N ALA A 72 2.16 -4.14 -8.99
CA ALA A 72 2.85 -4.59 -7.79
C ALA A 72 3.35 -6.03 -7.87
N ILE A 73 2.72 -6.88 -8.70
CA ILE A 73 3.15 -8.25 -8.95
C ILE A 73 4.56 -8.29 -9.56
N VAL A 74 4.97 -7.26 -10.31
CA VAL A 74 6.26 -7.22 -11.00
C VAL A 74 7.38 -6.66 -10.10
N LEU A 75 7.09 -5.65 -9.28
CA LEU A 75 8.12 -4.99 -8.45
C LEU A 75 8.32 -5.63 -7.07
N CYS A 76 7.32 -6.37 -6.59
CA CYS A 76 7.35 -7.04 -5.31
C CYS A 76 7.21 -8.55 -5.52
N PRO A 77 8.26 -9.25 -6.01
CA PRO A 77 8.24 -10.71 -6.09
C PRO A 77 8.14 -11.29 -4.68
N VAL A 78 7.27 -12.30 -4.54
CA VAL A 78 7.07 -13.09 -3.32
C VAL A 78 8.29 -13.95 -2.99
#